data_AF-A0A8J6EI52-F1
#
_entry.id   AF-A0A8J6EI52-F1
#
_cell.length_a   1.000
_cell.length_b   1.000
_cell.length_c   1.000
_cell.angle_alpha   90.00
_cell.angle_beta   90.00
_cell.angle_gamma   90.00
#
_symmetry.space_group_name_H-M   'P 1'
#
loop_
_entity.id
_entity.type
_entity.pdbx_description
1 polymer ?
#
loop_
_entity_poly.entity_id
_entity_poly.type
_entity_poly.pdbx_seq_one_letter_code
_entity_poly.pdbx_strand_id
1 'polypeptide(L)'
;MTVQSALVPILLLVLVSGMVHCMPLLTHQRNDTLDRRWESLFSRSMSRIPGDRKETNRESDYLLGIKRLRRLYCNVGIGFHIQVLPDGRINGMHNENRYSLLEISPVEVGVVSLFGVKSALFVAMNGKGKLYGSVSSSNFGYL
;
A
#
# COMPACT_ATOMS: atom_id res chain seq x y z
N MET A 1 -16.49 -66.92 -2.35
CA MET A 1 -15.46 -66.28 -1.51
C MET A 1 -15.10 -64.94 -2.15
N THR A 2 -15.62 -63.85 -1.57
CA THR A 2 -15.73 -62.50 -2.14
C THR A 2 -14.47 -61.67 -1.85
N VAL A 3 -13.47 -61.73 -2.74
CA VAL A 3 -12.21 -60.97 -2.58
C VAL A 3 -12.19 -59.65 -3.38
N GLN A 4 -13.28 -59.30 -4.07
CA GLN A 4 -13.29 -58.14 -4.99
C GLN A 4 -13.74 -56.80 -4.36
N SER A 5 -14.23 -56.78 -3.12
CA SER A 5 -14.87 -55.59 -2.54
C SER A 5 -13.96 -54.72 -1.66
N ALA A 6 -12.64 -54.97 -1.62
CA ALA A 6 -11.68 -54.18 -0.84
C ALA A 6 -10.81 -53.24 -1.69
N LEU A 7 -10.79 -53.42 -3.01
CA LEU A 7 -9.95 -52.60 -3.91
C LEU A 7 -10.61 -51.24 -4.25
N VAL A 8 -11.94 -51.18 -4.23
CA VAL A 8 -12.72 -49.96 -4.50
C VAL A 8 -12.49 -48.85 -3.46
N PRO A 9 -12.53 -49.10 -2.13
CA PRO A 9 -12.29 -48.04 -1.15
C PRO A 9 -10.83 -47.56 -1.15
N ILE A 10 -9.87 -48.44 -1.47
CA ILE A 10 -8.44 -48.08 -1.56
C ILE A 10 -8.20 -47.16 -2.77
N LEU A 11 -8.81 -47.47 -3.93
CA LEU A 11 -8.72 -46.63 -5.13
C LEU A 11 -9.32 -45.23 -4.88
N LEU A 12 -10.45 -45.16 -4.17
CA LEU A 12 -11.10 -43.91 -3.78
C LEU A 12 -10.23 -43.08 -2.81
N LEU A 13 -9.58 -43.72 -1.83
CA LEU A 13 -8.66 -43.04 -0.91
C LEU A 13 -7.42 -42.48 -1.62
N VAL A 14 -6.88 -43.18 -2.63
CA VAL A 14 -5.77 -42.70 -3.45
C VAL A 14 -6.20 -41.52 -4.34
N LEU A 15 -7.41 -41.58 -4.93
CA LEU A 15 -7.96 -40.48 -5.72
C LEU A 15 -8.20 -39.21 -4.88
N VAL A 16 -8.67 -39.37 -3.64
CA VAL A 16 -8.87 -38.22 -2.72
C VAL A 16 -7.53 -37.70 -2.18
N SER A 17 -6.55 -38.56 -1.90
CA SER A 17 -5.20 -38.17 -1.45
C SER A 17 -4.39 -37.45 -2.54
N GLY A 18 -4.56 -37.85 -3.81
CA GLY A 18 -3.95 -37.20 -4.97
C GLY A 18 -4.44 -35.77 -5.21
N MET A 19 -5.61 -35.41 -4.69
CA MET A 19 -6.15 -34.03 -4.75
C MET A 19 -5.68 -33.14 -3.59
N VAL A 20 -4.98 -33.68 -2.60
CA VAL A 20 -4.49 -32.92 -1.43
C VAL A 20 -3.01 -32.53 -1.57
N HIS A 21 -2.27 -33.11 -2.52
CA HIS A 21 -0.83 -32.85 -2.70
C HIS A 21 -0.45 -31.78 -3.74
N CYS A 22 -1.31 -30.80 -4.00
CA CYS A 22 -0.92 -29.56 -4.67
C CYS A 22 -1.79 -28.38 -4.21
N MET A 23 -1.84 -28.14 -2.90
CA MET A 23 -1.95 -26.75 -2.44
C MET A 23 -0.52 -26.21 -2.38
N PRO A 24 -0.07 -25.37 -3.32
CA PRO A 24 1.09 -24.56 -3.03
C PRO A 24 0.69 -23.72 -1.84
N LEU A 25 1.48 -23.83 -0.77
CA LEU A 25 1.48 -22.92 0.36
C LEU A 25 1.75 -21.52 -0.20
N LEU A 26 0.68 -20.85 -0.63
CA LEU A 26 0.69 -19.55 -1.30
C LEU A 26 0.74 -18.47 -0.23
N THR A 27 1.85 -18.43 0.50
CA THR A 27 2.17 -17.33 1.43
C THR A 27 3.32 -16.45 0.93
N HIS A 28 4.00 -16.84 -0.16
CA HIS A 28 5.12 -16.06 -0.73
C HIS A 28 4.76 -15.21 -1.97
N GLN A 29 3.85 -15.66 -2.83
CA GLN A 29 3.59 -15.00 -4.13
C GLN A 29 2.87 -13.64 -4.05
N ARG A 30 2.21 -13.34 -2.92
CA ARG A 30 1.32 -12.17 -2.80
C ARG A 30 2.09 -10.85 -2.69
N ASN A 31 3.26 -10.85 -2.06
CA ASN A 31 4.08 -9.66 -1.92
C ASN A 31 4.64 -9.24 -3.29
N ASP A 32 5.16 -10.20 -4.07
CA ASP A 32 5.67 -9.97 -5.44
C ASP A 32 4.69 -9.22 -6.34
N THR A 33 3.38 -9.49 -6.21
CA THR A 33 2.36 -8.84 -7.04
C THR A 33 2.10 -7.38 -6.66
N LEU A 34 2.20 -7.04 -5.38
CA LEU A 34 1.97 -5.66 -4.93
C LEU A 34 3.17 -4.81 -5.25
N ASP A 35 4.38 -5.31 -5.01
CA ASP A 35 5.62 -4.60 -5.33
C ASP A 35 5.69 -4.32 -6.83
N ARG A 36 5.43 -5.31 -7.69
CA ARG A 36 5.32 -5.09 -9.16
C ARG A 36 4.25 -4.07 -9.54
N ARG A 37 3.10 -4.08 -8.86
CA ARG A 37 2.03 -3.11 -9.12
C ARG A 37 2.45 -1.70 -8.69
N TRP A 38 3.13 -1.56 -7.56
CA TRP A 38 3.67 -0.29 -7.07
C TRP A 38 4.72 0.26 -8.03
N GLU A 39 5.65 -0.57 -8.49
CA GLU A 39 6.65 -0.17 -9.49
C GLU A 39 6.02 0.35 -10.78
N SER A 40 4.94 -0.31 -11.25
CA SER A 40 4.20 0.15 -12.43
C SER A 40 3.52 1.50 -12.20
N LEU A 41 2.89 1.70 -11.05
CA LEU A 41 2.24 2.98 -10.70
C LEU A 41 3.26 4.10 -10.52
N PHE A 42 4.37 3.82 -9.83
CA PHE A 42 5.47 4.75 -9.62
C PHE A 42 6.13 5.15 -10.95
N SER A 43 6.44 4.18 -11.81
CA SER A 43 7.00 4.41 -13.15
C SER A 43 6.08 5.29 -14.01
N ARG A 44 4.76 5.06 -13.96
CA ARG A 44 3.76 5.88 -14.66
C ARG A 44 3.64 7.30 -14.10
N SER A 45 3.89 7.47 -12.81
CA SER A 45 3.91 8.78 -12.16
C SER A 45 5.16 9.56 -12.58
N MET A 46 6.33 8.91 -12.55
CA MET A 46 7.62 9.51 -12.88
C MET A 46 7.77 9.87 -14.37
N SER A 47 7.14 9.14 -15.28
CA SER A 47 7.22 9.43 -16.73
C SER A 47 6.60 10.77 -17.15
N ARG A 48 5.84 11.41 -16.26
CA ARG A 48 5.21 12.72 -16.49
C ARG A 48 6.06 13.90 -16.02
N ILE A 49 7.20 13.63 -15.40
CA ILE A 49 8.11 14.65 -14.87
C ILE A 49 9.20 14.90 -15.92
N PRO A 50 9.33 16.12 -16.48
CA PRO A 50 10.40 16.44 -17.43
C PRO A 50 11.77 16.17 -16.81
N GLY A 51 12.60 15.38 -17.50
CA GLY A 51 13.87 14.92 -16.98
C GLY A 51 15.02 15.88 -17.25
N ASP A 52 15.73 16.28 -16.19
CA ASP A 52 17.18 16.37 -16.23
C ASP A 52 17.77 15.74 -14.95
N ARG A 53 18.43 14.59 -15.12
CA ARG A 53 18.89 13.72 -14.02
C ARG A 53 20.26 14.13 -13.46
N LYS A 54 20.76 15.34 -13.74
CA LYS A 54 22.14 15.72 -13.40
C LYS A 54 22.31 16.80 -12.32
N GLU A 55 21.26 17.48 -11.87
CA GLU A 55 21.36 18.59 -10.88
C GLU A 55 20.51 18.39 -9.60
N THR A 56 20.10 17.16 -9.31
CA THR A 56 19.12 16.81 -8.26
C THR A 56 19.50 17.23 -6.84
N ASN A 57 20.78 17.48 -6.55
CA ASN A 57 21.25 17.80 -5.20
C ASN A 57 20.87 19.23 -4.78
N ARG A 58 21.03 20.23 -5.66
CA ARG A 58 20.69 21.64 -5.34
C ARG A 58 19.19 21.92 -5.42
N GLU A 59 18.48 21.16 -6.25
CA GLU A 59 17.05 21.31 -6.50
C GLU A 59 16.19 20.69 -5.38
N SER A 60 16.69 19.64 -4.72
CA SER A 60 15.95 18.99 -3.62
C SER A 60 15.92 19.84 -2.35
N ASP A 61 16.93 20.68 -2.12
CA ASP A 61 17.03 21.47 -0.88
C ASP A 61 15.89 22.49 -0.71
N TYR A 62 15.41 23.09 -1.80
CA TYR A 62 14.27 24.02 -1.70
C TYR A 62 12.95 23.28 -1.44
N LEU A 63 12.87 21.98 -1.76
CA LEU A 63 11.67 21.18 -1.52
C LEU A 63 11.43 20.99 -0.02
N LEU A 64 12.51 20.86 0.76
CA LEU A 64 12.45 20.55 2.19
C LEU A 64 11.77 21.64 3.04
N GLY A 65 11.63 22.87 2.53
CA GLY A 65 10.94 23.98 3.22
C GLY A 65 9.44 24.08 2.89
N ILE A 66 8.95 23.38 1.87
CA ILE A 66 7.59 23.56 1.38
C ILE A 66 6.62 22.69 2.18
N LYS A 67 5.68 23.33 2.88
CA LYS A 67 4.60 22.66 3.62
C LYS A 67 3.25 23.21 3.19
N ARG A 68 2.32 22.34 2.79
CA ARG A 68 1.00 22.73 2.30
C ARG A 68 -0.08 22.00 3.09
N LEU A 69 -0.92 22.75 3.80
CA LEU A 69 -2.10 22.18 4.46
C LEU A 69 -3.23 21.97 3.44
N ARG A 70 -3.70 20.73 3.31
CA ARG A 70 -4.73 20.32 2.35
C ARG A 70 -5.60 19.20 2.92
N ARG A 71 -6.75 18.98 2.29
CA ARG A 71 -7.59 17.78 2.51
C ARG A 71 -7.59 16.96 1.22
N LEU A 72 -7.41 15.65 1.33
CA LEU A 72 -7.46 14.75 0.17
C LEU A 72 -8.88 14.20 0.02
N TYR A 73 -9.53 14.54 -1.09
CA TYR A 73 -10.86 14.07 -1.44
C TYR A 73 -10.77 12.88 -2.41
N CYS A 74 -11.48 11.82 -2.09
CA CYS A 74 -11.64 10.64 -2.92
C CYS A 74 -13.04 10.64 -3.53
N ASN A 75 -13.12 10.66 -4.86
CA ASN A 75 -14.37 10.64 -5.60
C ASN A 75 -14.92 9.22 -5.77
N VAL A 76 -15.30 8.59 -4.65
CA VAL A 76 -15.91 7.26 -4.63
C VAL A 76 -17.25 7.34 -3.92
N GLY A 77 -18.33 6.84 -4.55
CA GLY A 77 -19.68 6.89 -3.98
C GLY A 77 -20.12 8.32 -3.67
N ILE A 78 -20.48 8.59 -2.42
CA ILE A 78 -20.88 9.92 -1.93
C ILE A 78 -19.69 10.88 -1.74
N GLY A 79 -18.46 10.42 -1.96
CA GLY A 79 -17.26 11.22 -1.72
C GLY A 79 -16.77 11.15 -0.28
N PHE A 80 -15.45 11.09 -0.11
CA PHE A 80 -14.83 10.97 1.20
C PHE A 80 -13.54 11.77 1.29
N HIS A 81 -13.31 12.43 2.43
CA HIS A 81 -12.01 12.94 2.81
C HIS A 81 -11.22 11.88 3.57
N ILE A 82 -9.95 11.71 3.22
CA ILE A 82 -9.02 10.89 4.01
C ILE A 82 -8.84 11.55 5.37
N GLN A 83 -8.93 10.76 6.44
CA GLN A 83 -8.57 11.19 7.80
C GLN A 83 -7.55 10.23 8.43
N VAL A 84 -6.69 10.79 9.28
CA VAL A 84 -5.69 10.05 10.06
C VAL A 84 -6.06 10.19 11.53
N LEU A 85 -6.51 9.10 12.13
CA LEU A 85 -6.98 9.08 13.51
C LEU A 85 -5.80 8.92 14.50
N PRO A 86 -5.95 9.36 15.75
CA PRO A 86 -4.89 9.25 16.77
C PRO A 86 -4.50 7.80 17.11
N ASP A 87 -5.38 6.84 16.85
CA ASP A 87 -5.14 5.41 17.03
C ASP A 87 -4.33 4.77 15.88
N GLY A 88 -3.88 5.58 14.90
CA GLY A 88 -3.14 5.13 13.74
C GLY A 88 -3.99 4.53 12.63
N ARG A 89 -5.32 4.54 12.75
CA ARG A 89 -6.21 4.11 11.67
C ARG A 89 -6.37 5.22 10.63
N ILE A 90 -6.45 4.79 9.37
CA ILE A 90 -6.71 5.66 8.22
C ILE A 90 -7.99 5.18 7.54
N ASN A 91 -8.94 6.07 7.37
CA ASN A 91 -10.21 5.80 6.69
C ASN A 91 -10.75 7.07 6.01
N GLY A 92 -11.89 6.93 5.32
CA GLY A 92 -12.61 8.03 4.71
C GLY A 92 -13.75 8.52 5.59
N MET A 93 -14.01 9.82 5.57
CA MET A 93 -15.21 10.42 6.15
C MET A 93 -15.87 11.37 5.15
N HIS A 94 -17.21 11.38 5.11
CA HIS A 94 -17.94 12.19 4.13
C HIS A 94 -17.77 13.70 4.39
N ASN A 95 -17.93 14.12 5.64
CA ASN A 95 -17.74 15.51 6.06
C ASN A 95 -16.29 15.77 6.46
N GLU A 96 -15.81 17.00 6.31
CA GLU A 96 -14.49 17.39 6.79
C GLU A 96 -14.40 17.43 8.33
N ASN A 97 -13.20 17.24 8.87
CA ASN A 97 -12.91 17.23 10.30
C ASN A 97 -11.47 17.71 10.54
N ARG A 98 -11.12 17.91 11.81
CA ARG A 98 -9.77 18.16 12.30
C ARG A 98 -8.79 17.05 11.91
N TYR A 99 -9.22 15.79 11.86
CA TYR A 99 -8.37 14.66 11.47
C TYR A 99 -8.18 14.49 9.95
N SER A 100 -8.94 15.23 9.12
CA SER A 100 -8.78 15.19 7.66
C SER A 100 -7.81 16.25 7.10
N LEU A 101 -7.28 17.13 7.97
CA LEU A 101 -6.28 18.11 7.60
C LEU A 101 -4.89 17.47 7.56
N LEU A 102 -4.28 17.47 6.37
CA LEU A 102 -2.97 16.91 6.12
C LEU A 102 -1.98 18.01 5.75
N GLU A 103 -0.79 17.95 6.31
CA GLU A 103 0.40 18.63 5.79
C GLU A 103 0.99 17.76 4.68
N ILE A 104 1.11 18.35 3.49
CA ILE A 104 1.76 17.75 2.33
C ILE A 104 3.08 18.48 2.12
N SER A 105 4.19 17.75 2.19
CA SER A 105 5.53 18.28 1.91
C SER A 105 6.25 17.39 0.89
N PRO A 106 6.92 17.97 -0.12
CA PRO A 106 7.75 17.18 -1.02
C PRO A 106 8.99 16.68 -0.28
N VAL A 107 9.35 15.43 -0.56
CA VAL A 107 10.60 14.79 -0.07
C VAL A 107 11.58 14.55 -1.22
N GLU A 108 11.04 14.30 -2.42
CA GLU A 108 11.78 14.22 -3.67
C GLU A 108 10.86 14.73 -4.78
N VAL A 109 11.42 15.02 -5.96
CA VAL A 109 10.62 15.35 -7.14
C VAL A 109 9.62 14.22 -7.43
N GLY A 110 8.32 14.55 -7.38
CA GLY A 110 7.25 13.58 -7.59
C GLY A 110 6.86 12.75 -6.36
N VAL A 111 7.56 12.89 -5.24
CA VAL A 111 7.29 12.15 -3.99
C VAL A 111 6.97 13.13 -2.87
N VAL A 112 5.87 12.86 -2.16
CA VAL A 112 5.40 13.70 -1.05
C VAL A 112 5.20 12.87 0.21
N SER A 113 5.48 13.50 1.35
CA SER A 113 5.00 13.03 2.64
C SER A 113 3.59 13.56 2.90
N LEU A 114 2.78 12.76 3.58
CA LEU A 114 1.45 13.13 4.05
C LEU A 114 1.44 13.00 5.57
N PHE A 115 1.30 14.11 6.27
CA PHE A 115 1.32 14.16 7.72
C PHE A 115 -0.03 14.64 8.28
N GLY A 116 -0.66 13.82 9.12
CA GLY A 116 -1.90 14.16 9.80
C GLY A 116 -1.64 15.19 10.90
N VAL A 117 -2.04 16.45 10.66
CA VAL A 117 -1.73 17.58 11.56
C VAL A 117 -2.27 17.33 12.97
N LYS A 118 -3.51 16.83 13.07
CA LYS A 118 -4.15 16.66 14.38
C LYS A 118 -3.72 15.37 15.10
N SER A 119 -3.39 14.31 14.37
CA SER A 119 -2.95 13.03 14.93
C SER A 119 -1.45 12.96 15.17
N ALA A 120 -0.66 13.84 14.54
CA ALA A 120 0.79 13.81 14.52
C ALA A 120 1.38 12.50 13.96
N LEU A 121 0.72 11.93 12.95
CA LEU A 121 1.12 10.67 12.30
C LEU A 121 1.30 10.85 10.80
N PHE A 122 2.33 10.22 10.24
CA PHE A 122 2.51 10.08 8.80
C PHE A 122 1.59 9.01 8.23
N VAL A 123 1.07 9.24 7.03
CA VAL A 123 0.38 8.19 6.26
C VAL A 123 1.44 7.25 5.69
N ALA A 124 1.35 5.98 6.07
CA ALA A 124 2.19 4.91 5.56
C ALA A 124 1.31 3.77 5.03
N MET A 125 1.92 2.88 4.24
CA MET A 125 1.27 1.70 3.71
C MET A 125 2.17 0.49 3.93
N ASN A 126 1.58 -0.62 4.37
CA ASN A 126 2.33 -1.87 4.52
C ASN A 126 2.39 -2.65 3.20
N GLY A 127 3.22 -3.69 3.14
CA GLY A 127 3.34 -4.56 1.96
C GLY A 127 2.07 -5.30 1.54
N LYS A 128 0.98 -5.24 2.33
CA LYS A 128 -0.35 -5.77 1.97
C LYS A 128 -1.26 -4.71 1.35
N GLY A 129 -0.78 -3.47 1.18
CA GLY A 129 -1.55 -2.35 0.66
C GLY A 129 -2.47 -1.68 1.71
N LYS A 130 -2.33 -2.01 3.00
CA LYS A 130 -3.14 -1.41 4.07
C LYS A 130 -2.48 -0.13 4.58
N LEU A 131 -3.25 0.96 4.57
CA LEU A 131 -2.85 2.25 5.14
C LEU A 131 -2.84 2.21 6.68
N TYR A 132 -1.84 2.86 7.26
CA TYR A 132 -1.70 3.05 8.70
C TYR A 132 -0.96 4.35 9.03
N GLY A 133 -1.17 4.87 10.24
CA GLY A 133 -0.45 6.01 10.78
C GLY A 133 0.89 5.58 11.40
N SER A 134 1.98 6.23 11.01
CA SER A 134 3.33 6.00 11.53
C SER A 134 3.85 7.22 12.29
N VAL A 135 4.54 6.99 13.41
CA VAL A 135 5.26 8.05 14.13
C VAL A 135 6.56 8.44 13.42
N SER A 136 7.13 7.52 12.65
CA SER A 136 8.36 7.75 11.91
C SER A 136 8.08 8.04 10.43
N SER A 137 8.82 9.01 9.91
CA SER A 137 8.98 9.27 8.48
C SER A 137 9.99 8.33 7.81
N SER A 138 10.48 7.30 8.52
CA SER A 138 11.74 6.61 8.26
C SER A 138 11.76 5.70 7.01
N ASN A 139 10.90 5.90 6.02
CA ASN A 139 10.85 5.14 4.77
C ASN A 139 10.33 6.01 3.60
N PHE A 140 10.95 7.16 3.34
CA PHE A 140 10.67 7.94 2.12
C PHE A 140 11.63 7.64 0.96
N GLY A 141 12.62 6.77 1.15
CA GLY A 141 13.52 6.27 0.10
C GLY A 141 14.07 4.90 0.49
N TYR A 142 14.33 4.06 -0.51
CA TYR A 142 14.77 2.64 -0.44
C TYR A 142 13.65 1.60 -0.29
N LEU A 143 12.72 1.59 -1.25
CA LEU A 143 12.30 0.34 -1.90
C LEU A 143 12.90 0.33 -3.30
#